data_AF-A0A7W0DFK9-F1
#
_entry.id   AF-A0A7W0DFK9-F1
#
_cell.length_a   1.000
_cell.length_b   1.000
_cell.length_c   1.000
_cell.angle_alpha   90.00
_cell.angle_beta   90.00
_cell.angle_gamma   90.00
#
_symmetry.space_group_name_H-M   'P 1'
#
loop_
_entity.id
_entity.type
_entity.pdbx_description
1 polymer ?
#
loop_
_entity_poly.entity_id
_entity_poly.type
_entity_poly.pdbx_seq_one_letter_code
_entity_poly.pdbx_strand_id
1 'polypeptide(L)'
;MIVQWTETARNRFRQIKSDHYSEQETIDYKIDLLRLVEQKVVSMGTMMPSREYNNTYYCIVDRYIVSYKVLDNGERYVITSFKHGAMKRKFKY
;
A
#
# COMPACT_ATOMS: atom_id res chain seq x y z
N MET A 1 11.82 13.47 2.46
CA MET A 1 10.90 12.62 1.67
C MET A 1 9.56 12.55 2.35
N ILE A 2 8.47 12.65 1.60
CA ILE A 2 7.10 12.72 2.13
C ILE A 2 6.29 11.57 1.53
N VAL A 3 5.70 10.73 2.39
CA VAL A 3 4.72 9.71 1.99
C VAL A 3 3.33 10.21 2.33
N GLN A 4 2.45 10.28 1.33
CA GLN A 4 1.07 10.72 1.48
C GLN A 4 0.12 9.60 1.11
N TRP A 5 -0.95 9.47 1.88
CA TRP A 5 -2.02 8.52 1.60
C TRP A 5 -3.22 9.28 1.06
N THR A 6 -3.75 8.86 -0.09
CA THR A 6 -5.05 9.36 -0.52
C THR A 6 -6.12 8.94 0.48
N GLU A 7 -7.21 9.68 0.54
CA GLU A 7 -8.34 9.34 1.42
C GLU A 7 -8.86 7.92 1.13
N THR A 8 -8.90 7.52 -0.14
CA THR A 8 -9.28 6.17 -0.56
C THR A 8 -8.36 5.10 0.03
N ALA A 9 -7.05 5.28 -0.05
CA ALA A 9 -6.08 4.32 0.50
C ALA A 9 -6.15 4.28 2.03
N ARG A 10 -6.28 5.45 2.68
CA ARG A 10 -6.43 5.57 4.13
C ARG A 10 -7.69 4.88 4.63
N ASN A 11 -8.82 5.06 3.95
CA ASN A 11 -10.08 4.43 4.31
C ASN A 11 -10.02 2.91 4.19
N ARG A 12 -9.32 2.38 3.17
CA ARG A 12 -9.07 0.93 3.03
C ARG A 12 -8.19 0.39 4.15
N PHE A 13 -7.14 1.12 4.51
CA PHE A 13 -6.26 0.76 5.60
C PHE A 13 -6.97 0.73 6.96
N ARG A 14 -7.83 1.72 7.24
CA ARG A 14 -8.62 1.77 8.49
C ARG A 14 -9.57 0.58 8.64
N GLN A 15 -10.09 0.07 7.52
CA GLN A 15 -11.01 -1.07 7.46
C GLN A 15 -10.35 -2.43 7.69
N ILE A 16 -9.02 -2.49 7.84
CA ILE A 16 -8.35 -3.74 8.24
C ILE A 16 -8.93 -4.15 9.61
N LYS A 17 -9.48 -5.35 9.66
CA LYS A 17 -9.94 -6.00 10.88
C LYS A 17 -9.36 -7.41 10.88
N SER A 18 -9.09 -7.92 12.07
CA SER A 18 -8.78 -9.32 12.27
C SER A 18 -9.92 -9.97 13.02
N ASP A 19 -10.40 -11.12 12.54
CA ASP A 19 -11.31 -11.98 13.29
C ASP A 19 -10.57 -12.84 14.33
N HIS A 20 -9.23 -12.86 14.26
CA HIS A 20 -8.38 -13.74 15.08
C HIS A 20 -7.55 -13.02 16.15
N TYR A 21 -7.41 -11.70 16.05
CA TYR A 21 -6.60 -10.90 16.97
C TYR A 21 -7.48 -9.98 17.82
N SER A 22 -7.02 -9.67 19.03
CA SER A 22 -7.63 -8.62 19.84
C SER A 22 -7.55 -7.26 19.14
N GLU A 23 -8.35 -6.30 19.61
CA GLU A 23 -8.32 -4.93 19.08
C GLU A 23 -6.94 -4.29 19.26
N GLN A 24 -6.29 -4.54 20.39
CA GLN A 24 -4.95 -4.03 20.68
C GLN A 24 -3.91 -4.60 19.70
N GLU A 25 -3.88 -5.93 19.52
CA GLU A 25 -2.98 -6.57 18.55
C GLU A 25 -3.25 -6.09 17.11
N THR A 26 -4.51 -5.82 16.78
CA THR A 26 -4.88 -5.25 15.47
C THR A 26 -4.35 -3.82 15.30
N ILE A 27 -4.34 -3.02 16.36
CA ILE A 27 -3.77 -1.67 16.35
C ILE A 27 -2.24 -1.74 16.20
N ASP A 28 -1.57 -2.58 16.97
CA ASP A 28 -0.12 -2.77 16.90
C ASP A 28 0.30 -3.25 15.51
N TYR A 29 -0.42 -4.23 14.95
CA TYR A 29 -0.23 -4.69 13.57
C TYR A 29 -0.40 -3.56 12.55
N LYS A 30 -1.43 -2.71 12.69
CA LYS A 30 -1.62 -1.56 11.80
C LYS A 30 -0.44 -0.58 11.90
N ILE A 31 0.04 -0.28 13.10
CA ILE A 31 1.16 0.66 13.26
C ILE A 31 2.42 0.12 12.57
N ASP A 32 2.72 -1.16 12.74
CA ASP A 32 3.86 -1.80 12.08
C ASP A 32 3.70 -1.82 10.56
N LEU A 33 2.52 -2.22 10.07
CA LEU A 33 2.20 -2.28 8.65
C LEU A 33 2.34 -0.90 7.98
N LEU A 34 1.91 0.17 8.65
CA LEU A 34 2.07 1.54 8.15
C LEU A 34 3.55 1.87 7.92
N ARG A 35 4.41 1.60 8.91
CA ARG A 35 5.85 1.84 8.82
C ARG A 35 6.51 1.04 7.70
N LEU A 36 6.15 -0.24 7.60
CA LEU A 36 6.66 -1.12 6.53
C LEU A 36 6.26 -0.62 5.14
N VAL A 37 5.02 -0.15 4.98
CA VAL A 37 4.55 0.40 3.71
C VAL A 37 5.35 1.65 3.34
N GLU A 38 5.50 2.60 4.25
CA GLU A 38 6.23 3.83 3.97
C GLU A 38 7.69 3.56 3.61
N GLN A 39 8.37 2.71 4.40
CA GLN A 39 9.75 2.33 4.14
C GLN A 39 9.89 1.59 2.79
N LYS A 40 8.97 0.67 2.49
CA LYS A 40 9.04 -0.10 1.24
C LYS A 40 8.78 0.77 0.03
N VAL A 41 7.79 1.66 0.07
CA VAL A 41 7.47 2.57 -1.04
C VAL A 41 8.66 3.46 -1.38
N VAL A 42 9.33 4.01 -0.36
CA VAL A 42 10.53 4.82 -0.54
C VAL A 42 11.69 3.98 -1.08
N SER A 43 11.95 2.81 -0.49
CA SER A 43 13.04 1.93 -0.93
C SER A 43 12.85 1.40 -2.35
N MET A 44 11.60 1.16 -2.76
CA MET A 44 11.29 0.63 -4.09
C MET A 44 11.33 1.71 -5.16
N GLY A 45 11.13 2.99 -4.83
CA GLY A 45 11.21 4.08 -5.79
C GLY A 45 10.33 3.80 -7.02
N THR A 46 10.97 3.74 -8.18
CA THR A 46 10.34 3.45 -9.49
C THR A 46 10.61 2.03 -10.01
N MET A 47 11.09 1.11 -9.17
CA MET A 47 11.54 -0.23 -9.60
C MET A 47 10.44 -1.14 -10.16
N MET A 48 9.19 -0.96 -9.72
CA MET A 48 8.06 -1.81 -10.12
C MET A 48 6.93 -0.99 -10.75
N PRO A 49 7.07 -0.62 -12.04
CA PRO A 49 6.03 0.10 -12.76
C PRO A 49 4.81 -0.79 -13.00
N SER A 50 3.63 -0.19 -12.92
CA SER A 50 2.38 -0.79 -13.34
C SER A 50 2.31 -0.87 -14.86
N ARG A 51 1.82 -2.00 -15.37
CA ARG A 51 1.61 -2.19 -16.81
C ARG A 51 0.34 -1.49 -17.31
N GLU A 52 -0.66 -1.32 -16.43
CA GLU A 52 -1.99 -0.81 -16.79
C GLU A 52 -2.10 0.71 -16.60
N TYR A 53 -1.30 1.29 -15.70
CA TYR A 53 -1.41 2.70 -15.33
C TYR A 53 -0.06 3.39 -15.47
N ASN A 54 0.02 4.36 -16.37
CA ASN A 54 1.24 5.12 -16.60
C ASN A 54 1.65 5.91 -15.35
N ASN A 55 2.97 6.04 -15.15
CA ASN A 55 3.60 6.67 -13.99
C ASN A 55 3.03 6.22 -12.63
N THR A 56 2.61 4.96 -12.56
CA THR A 56 2.11 4.34 -11.33
C THR A 56 2.99 3.14 -11.04
N TYR A 57 3.39 3.00 -9.79
CA TYR A 57 4.24 1.92 -9.31
C TYR A 57 3.49 1.13 -8.25
N TYR A 58 3.95 -0.09 -7.99
CA TYR A 58 3.37 -0.89 -6.94
C TYR A 58 4.42 -1.71 -6.21
N CYS A 59 4.13 -2.02 -4.96
CA CYS A 59 4.90 -2.98 -4.18
C CYS A 59 3.95 -3.89 -3.41
N ILE A 60 4.48 -5.03 -2.97
CA ILE A 60 3.77 -5.96 -2.10
C ILE A 60 4.39 -5.83 -0.72
N VAL A 61 3.55 -5.56 0.28
CA VAL A 61 3.94 -5.45 1.69
C VAL A 61 3.03 -6.37 2.48
N ASP A 62 3.63 -7.39 3.09
CA ASP A 62 2.89 -8.48 3.73
C ASP A 62 1.85 -9.08 2.76
N ARG A 63 0.57 -9.02 3.08
CA ARG A 63 -0.53 -9.50 2.24
C ARG A 63 -1.14 -8.42 1.35
N TYR A 64 -0.59 -7.21 1.31
CA TYR A 64 -1.20 -6.07 0.64
C TYR A 64 -0.42 -5.65 -0.61
N ILE A 65 -1.16 -5.33 -1.67
CA ILE A 65 -0.68 -4.67 -2.86
C ILE A 65 -0.89 -3.17 -2.64
N VAL A 66 0.21 -2.43 -2.63
CA VAL A 66 0.23 -0.98 -2.47
C VAL A 66 0.56 -0.37 -3.81
N SER A 67 -0.29 0.53 -4.31
CA SER A 67 -0.03 1.28 -5.53
C SER A 67 0.22 2.73 -5.19
N TYR A 68 1.23 3.32 -5.82
CA TYR A 68 1.67 4.67 -5.52
C TYR A 68 2.21 5.39 -6.76
N LYS A 69 2.28 6.71 -6.67
CA LYS A 69 2.92 7.58 -7.65
C LYS A 69 4.13 8.24 -7.04
N VAL A 70 5.18 8.38 -7.84
CA VAL A 70 6.38 9.14 -7.47
C VAL A 70 6.26 10.51 -8.14
N LEU A 71 6.33 11.57 -7.34
CA LEU A 71 6.24 12.97 -7.76
C LEU A 71 7.51 13.71 -7.33
N ASP A 72 7.68 14.93 -7.85
CA ASP A 72 8.76 15.84 -7.45
C ASP A 72 10.14 15.16 -7.52
N ASN A 73 10.40 14.39 -8.59
CA ASN A 73 11.64 13.62 -8.80
C ASN A 73 12.05 12.65 -7.67
N GLY A 74 11.08 12.13 -6.91
CA GLY A 74 11.34 11.19 -5.81
C GLY A 74 11.31 11.81 -4.43
N GLU A 75 10.93 13.08 -4.29
CA GLU A 75 10.74 13.71 -2.99
C GLU A 75 9.39 13.36 -2.34
N ARG A 76 8.39 13.03 -3.17
CA ARG A 76 7.01 12.75 -2.73
C ARG A 76 6.47 11.44 -3.30
N TYR A 77 5.94 10.61 -2.41
CA TYR A 77 5.29 9.34 -2.74
C TYR A 77 3.83 9.41 -2.35
N VAL A 78 2.94 9.28 -3.32
CA VAL A 78 1.49 9.32 -3.08
C VAL A 78 0.92 7.92 -3.23
N ILE A 79 0.56 7.29 -2.13
CA ILE A 79 -0.13 6.00 -2.09
C ILE A 79 -1.57 6.21 -2.56
N THR A 80 -1.87 5.72 -3.75
CA THR A 80 -3.16 5.87 -4.44
C THR A 80 -4.10 4.72 -4.15
N SER A 81 -3.58 3.53 -3.87
CA SER A 81 -4.38 2.34 -3.59
C SER A 81 -3.72 1.41 -2.58
N PHE A 82 -4.55 0.78 -1.76
CA PHE A 82 -4.15 -0.21 -0.77
C PHE A 82 -5.16 -1.36 -0.81
N LYS A 83 -4.73 -2.54 -1.28
CA LYS A 83 -5.61 -3.69 -1.55
C LYS A 83 -5.05 -4.97 -0.94
N HIS A 84 -5.89 -5.80 -0.36
CA HIS A 84 -5.47 -7.14 0.08
C HIS A 84 -5.22 -8.03 -1.15
N GLY A 85 -4.04 -8.64 -1.22
CA GLY A 85 -3.58 -9.46 -2.35
C GLY A 85 -4.43 -10.71 -2.58
N ALA A 86 -5.08 -11.24 -1.53
CA ALA A 86 -6.03 -12.35 -1.65
C ALA A 86 -7.40 -11.94 -2.23
N MET A 87 -7.63 -10.65 -2.55
CA MET A 87 -8.83 -10.24 -3.26
C MET A 87 -8.75 -10.81 -4.70
N LYS A 88 -9.36 -11.99 -4.88
CA LYS A 88 -9.38 -12.81 -6.10
C LYS A 88 -9.21 -11.96 -7.36
N ARG A 89 -8.03 -12.03 -7.99
CA ARG A 89 -7.93 -11.77 -9.42
C ARG A 89 -8.86 -12.79 -10.09
N LYS A 90 -9.98 -12.33 -10.65
CA LYS A 90 -10.71 -13.12 -11.65
C LYS A 90 -9.78 -13.23 -12.86
N PHE A 91 -8.82 -14.15 -12.82
CA PHE A 91 -8.17 -14.61 -14.03
C PHE A 91 -9.27 -15.29 -14.86
N LYS A 92 -9.79 -14.59 -15.86
CA LYS A 92 -10.47 -15.25 -16.97
C LYS A 92 -9.35 -15.84 -17.82
N TYR A 93 -9.19 -17.16 -17.76
CA TYR A 93 -8.52 -17.92 -18.80
C TYR A 93 -9.39 -17.90 -20.06
#